data_AF-A0A7J8C813-F1
#
_entry.id   AF-A0A7J8C813-F1
#
_cell.length_a   1.000
_cell.length_b   1.000
_cell.length_c   1.000
_cell.angle_alpha   90.00
_cell.angle_beta   90.00
_cell.angle_gamma   90.00
#
_symmetry.space_group_name_H-M   'P 1'
#
loop_
_entity.id
_entity.type
_entity.pdbx_description
1 polymer ?
#
loop_
_entity_poly.entity_id
_entity_poly.type
_entity_poly.pdbx_seq_one_letter_code
_entity_poly.pdbx_strand_id
1 'polypeptide(L)'
;MLLPGLLLLWLSASLAHHGSPLWRGPHIHPHGTPRCYSAEDLARDHAPAHLLARAAKWEQTLPVALVSSLEAAGSRRLQEGPPAETQCPVLQPEEVLDADIHQRSISPWRYRVDTDENRYPQKLAFAECLCRGCINTRTGRETAALSSVPLHQSLLVLRRQPCSSDTSGVPTPGAFAFHIESIRVPIGCTCVLPRVVR
;
A
#
# COMPACT_ATOMS: atom_id res chain seq x y z
N MET A 1 34.44 50.66 35.47
CA MET A 1 33.90 50.42 34.11
C MET A 1 34.11 48.93 33.83
N LEU A 2 33.18 47.98 33.86
CA LEU A 2 31.74 47.88 34.07
C LEU A 2 31.47 46.76 35.11
N LEU A 3 30.40 46.91 35.90
CA LEU A 3 29.77 45.90 36.76
C LEU A 3 28.63 45.19 35.95
N PRO A 4 27.82 44.29 36.53
CA PRO A 4 28.02 42.87 36.84
C PRO A 4 26.87 42.02 36.24
N GLY A 5 26.75 40.71 36.55
CA GLY A 5 25.58 39.91 36.17
C GLY A 5 25.34 38.75 37.13
N LEU A 6 24.39 38.96 38.05
CA LEU A 6 24.07 38.15 39.22
C LEU A 6 23.70 36.69 38.92
N LEU A 7 24.14 35.83 39.84
CA LEU A 7 23.74 34.44 40.01
C LEU A 7 23.03 34.32 41.37
N LEU A 8 22.06 33.39 41.43
CA LEU A 8 21.35 32.87 42.61
C LEU A 8 20.21 33.76 43.15
N LEU A 9 19.08 33.26 43.62
CA LEU A 9 18.38 31.97 43.72
C LEU A 9 17.12 32.36 44.49
N TRP A 10 15.91 31.99 44.09
CA TRP A 10 14.80 31.86 45.06
C TRP A 10 13.97 30.62 44.77
N LEU A 11 13.94 29.76 45.78
CA LEU A 11 13.18 28.53 45.90
C LEU A 11 11.68 28.83 46.03
N SER A 12 10.84 28.06 45.34
CA SER A 12 9.46 27.83 45.76
C SER A 12 9.32 26.36 46.19
N ALA A 13 9.22 26.18 47.50
CA ALA A 13 8.74 24.95 48.11
C ALA A 13 7.23 24.80 47.82
N SER A 14 6.80 23.59 47.45
CA SER A 14 5.42 23.13 47.68
C SER A 14 5.38 21.60 47.69
N LEU A 15 5.49 21.09 48.92
CA LEU A 15 4.82 19.93 49.52
C LEU A 15 4.35 18.78 48.61
N ALA A 16 4.99 17.64 48.84
CA ALA A 16 4.51 16.31 48.51
C ALA A 16 3.16 16.00 49.20
N HIS A 17 2.24 15.42 48.44
CA HIS A 17 1.23 14.53 49.00
C HIS A 17 1.48 13.11 48.47
N HIS A 18 1.96 12.28 49.40
CA HIS A 18 1.99 10.83 49.29
C HIS A 18 0.56 10.29 49.36
N GLY A 19 0.15 9.60 48.31
CA GLY A 19 -0.88 8.57 48.36
C GLY A 19 -0.36 7.34 47.64
N SER A 20 -0.08 6.27 48.37
CA SER A 20 0.13 4.91 47.84
C SER A 20 -0.95 3.99 48.45
N PRO A 21 -1.06 2.72 48.05
CA PRO A 21 -1.56 2.22 46.76
C PRO A 21 -2.79 1.33 46.99
N LEU A 22 -3.71 1.24 46.03
CA LEU A 22 -4.72 0.16 46.03
C LEU A 22 -4.56 -0.68 44.76
N TRP A 23 -4.19 -1.93 44.98
CA TRP A 23 -4.01 -2.94 43.96
C TRP A 23 -5.33 -3.34 43.28
N ARG A 24 -5.17 -3.64 41.98
CA ARG A 24 -5.83 -4.71 41.22
C ARG A 24 -7.07 -4.36 40.38
N GLY A 25 -6.83 -4.28 39.08
CA GLY A 25 -7.72 -4.72 38.02
C GLY A 25 -6.92 -4.82 36.71
N PRO A 26 -7.01 -5.90 35.92
CA PRO A 26 -6.25 -6.02 34.68
C PRO A 26 -6.73 -4.93 33.70
N HIS A 27 -5.79 -4.27 33.04
CA HIS A 27 -6.09 -3.32 31.97
C HIS A 27 -6.78 -4.08 30.83
N ILE A 28 -8.11 -4.12 30.86
CA ILE A 28 -8.92 -4.44 29.70
C ILE A 28 -8.80 -3.21 28.80
N HIS A 29 -7.98 -3.31 27.76
CA HIS A 29 -8.04 -2.34 26.66
C HIS A 29 -9.48 -2.40 26.10
N PRO A 30 -10.25 -1.31 26.16
CA PRO A 30 -11.54 -1.31 25.50
C PRO A 30 -11.22 -1.38 24.00
N HIS A 31 -11.61 -2.47 23.35
CA HIS A 31 -11.80 -2.46 21.91
C HIS A 31 -12.90 -1.44 21.63
N GLY A 32 -12.50 -0.18 21.45
CA GLY A 32 -13.41 0.92 21.17
C GLY A 32 -14.21 0.59 19.92
N THR A 33 -15.52 0.78 19.99
CA THR A 33 -16.42 0.61 18.85
C THR A 33 -15.89 1.43 17.67
N PRO A 34 -15.78 0.85 16.46
CA PRO A 34 -15.25 1.55 15.30
C PRO A 34 -16.13 2.78 15.00
N ARG A 35 -15.46 3.93 14.79
CA ARG A 35 -16.15 5.19 14.49
C ARG A 35 -16.76 5.14 13.09
N CYS A 36 -18.04 5.53 13.01
CA CYS A 36 -18.77 5.66 11.74
C CYS A 36 -18.62 7.07 11.16
N TYR A 37 -18.55 7.14 9.83
CA TYR A 37 -18.48 8.36 9.02
C TYR A 37 -19.65 8.36 8.04
N SER A 38 -20.30 9.51 7.84
CA SER A 38 -21.27 9.69 6.75
C SER A 38 -20.56 10.02 5.44
N ALA A 39 -21.29 9.95 4.32
CA ALA A 39 -20.76 10.35 3.01
C ALA A 39 -20.45 11.87 2.93
N GLU A 40 -21.10 12.67 3.76
CA GLU A 40 -20.89 14.13 3.85
C GLU A 40 -19.61 14.46 4.62
N ASP A 41 -19.27 13.65 5.64
CA ASP A 41 -18.11 13.86 6.50
C ASP A 41 -16.78 13.54 5.80
N LEU A 42 -16.80 12.60 4.84
CA LEU A 42 -15.59 12.10 4.22
C LEU A 42 -15.84 11.60 2.80
N ALA A 43 -15.22 12.28 1.83
CA ALA A 43 -15.21 11.86 0.44
C ALA A 43 -14.58 10.46 0.26
N ARG A 44 -14.99 9.77 -0.81
CA ARG A 44 -14.70 8.34 -1.03
C ARG A 44 -13.21 8.04 -1.23
N ASP A 45 -12.48 8.98 -1.79
CA ASP A 45 -11.03 8.97 -2.05
C ASP A 45 -10.19 9.41 -0.85
N HIS A 46 -10.82 9.78 0.26
CA HIS A 46 -10.16 10.26 1.47
C HIS A 46 -10.27 9.26 2.62
N ALA A 47 -9.31 9.33 3.55
CA ALA A 47 -9.33 8.59 4.81
C ALA A 47 -9.06 9.52 5.99
N PRO A 48 -9.60 9.23 7.19
CA PRO A 48 -9.37 10.06 8.37
C PRO A 48 -7.89 10.13 8.76
N ALA A 49 -7.39 11.34 9.05
CA ALA A 49 -5.97 11.60 9.32
C ALA A 49 -5.35 10.72 10.43
N HIS A 50 -6.10 10.40 11.49
CA HIS A 50 -5.61 9.55 12.58
C HIS A 50 -5.41 8.08 12.16
N LEU A 51 -6.15 7.60 11.15
CA LEU A 51 -5.93 6.28 10.57
C LEU A 51 -4.72 6.32 9.62
N LEU A 52 -4.58 7.41 8.86
CA LEU A 52 -3.42 7.65 8.01
C LEU A 52 -2.12 7.67 8.80
N ALA A 53 -2.07 8.34 9.96
CA ALA A 53 -0.86 8.37 10.80
C ALA A 53 -0.41 6.97 11.26
N ARG A 54 -1.36 6.07 11.55
CA ARG A 54 -1.09 4.67 11.93
C ARG A 54 -0.68 3.81 10.72
N ALA A 55 -1.10 4.22 9.55
CA ALA A 55 -0.91 3.60 8.25
C ALA A 55 0.25 4.19 7.43
N ALA A 56 0.87 5.28 7.90
CA ALA A 56 1.61 6.28 7.11
C ALA A 56 2.83 5.77 6.33
N LYS A 57 3.15 4.48 6.42
CA LYS A 57 4.24 3.87 5.67
C LYS A 57 3.86 3.52 4.21
N TRP A 58 2.61 3.67 3.79
CA TRP A 58 2.14 3.20 2.46
C TRP A 58 2.55 4.08 1.28
N GLU A 59 2.62 5.40 1.45
CA GLU A 59 2.98 6.34 0.38
C GLU A 59 4.37 6.08 -0.22
N GLN A 60 5.24 5.42 0.53
CA GLN A 60 6.60 5.05 0.10
C GLN A 60 6.67 3.64 -0.52
N THR A 61 5.56 2.91 -0.58
CA THR A 61 5.54 1.56 -1.17
C THR A 61 5.39 1.64 -2.67
N LEU A 62 6.10 0.76 -3.38
CA LEU A 62 6.11 0.70 -4.84
C LEU A 62 4.70 0.71 -5.47
N PRO A 63 3.71 -0.07 -4.96
CA PRO A 63 2.37 -0.08 -5.54
C PRO A 63 1.65 1.27 -5.52
N VAL A 64 1.88 2.11 -4.51
CA VAL A 64 1.23 3.42 -4.38
C VAL A 64 1.99 4.45 -5.21
N ALA A 65 3.31 4.50 -5.06
CA ALA A 65 4.17 5.48 -5.70
C ALA A 65 4.14 5.42 -7.25
N LEU A 66 3.90 4.25 -7.84
CA LEU A 66 3.87 4.08 -9.29
C LEU A 66 2.59 4.61 -9.96
N VAL A 67 1.49 4.77 -9.23
CA VAL A 67 0.17 5.05 -9.84
C VAL A 67 0.21 6.33 -10.68
N SER A 68 0.69 7.44 -10.13
CA SER A 68 0.72 8.73 -10.82
C SER A 68 1.51 8.67 -12.15
N SER A 69 2.64 7.96 -12.14
CA SER A 69 3.47 7.78 -13.34
C SER A 69 2.76 6.93 -14.40
N LEU A 70 2.05 5.88 -13.97
CA LEU A 70 1.29 5.01 -14.88
C LEU A 70 0.09 5.72 -15.50
N GLU A 71 -0.61 6.56 -14.74
CA GLU A 71 -1.73 7.35 -15.25
C GLU A 71 -1.28 8.42 -16.25
N ALA A 72 -0.15 9.06 -15.98
CA ALA A 72 0.48 10.00 -16.91
C ALA A 72 0.92 9.30 -18.22
N ALA A 73 1.46 8.08 -18.13
CA ALA A 73 1.84 7.28 -19.29
C ALA A 73 0.63 6.75 -20.06
N GLY A 74 -0.42 6.31 -19.37
CA GLY A 74 -1.66 5.79 -19.97
C GLY A 74 -2.42 6.87 -20.74
N SER A 75 -2.42 8.11 -20.26
CA SER A 75 -2.99 9.26 -20.98
C SER A 75 -2.31 9.49 -22.33
N ARG A 76 -0.98 9.25 -22.42
CA ARG A 76 -0.23 9.28 -23.69
C ARG A 76 -0.57 8.08 -24.57
N ARG A 77 -0.69 6.89 -23.96
CA ARG A 77 -0.94 5.65 -24.68
C ARG A 77 -2.37 5.54 -25.19
N LEU A 78 -3.36 6.26 -24.66
CA LEU A 78 -4.72 6.36 -25.23
C LEU A 78 -4.75 6.96 -26.65
N GLN A 79 -3.66 7.59 -27.10
CA GLN A 79 -3.47 8.04 -28.48
C GLN A 79 -2.92 6.92 -29.40
N GLU A 80 -2.53 5.77 -28.84
CA GLU A 80 -1.94 4.63 -29.54
C GLU A 80 -2.75 3.36 -29.23
N GLY A 81 -3.06 2.54 -30.23
CA GLY A 81 -4.03 1.45 -30.11
C GLY A 81 -3.76 0.43 -28.98
N PRO A 82 -4.75 -0.41 -28.63
CA PRO A 82 -4.62 -1.37 -27.53
C PRO A 82 -3.41 -2.31 -27.77
N PRO A 83 -2.56 -2.54 -26.74
CA PRO A 83 -1.43 -3.46 -26.89
C PRO A 83 -1.95 -4.88 -27.16
N ALA A 84 -1.31 -5.57 -28.10
CA ALA A 84 -1.64 -6.94 -28.46
C ALA A 84 -1.46 -7.88 -27.26
N GLU A 85 -2.57 -8.15 -26.56
CA GLU A 85 -2.64 -9.15 -25.50
C GLU A 85 -2.59 -10.55 -26.12
N THR A 86 -1.44 -11.22 -26.05
CA THR A 86 -1.34 -12.67 -25.72
C THR A 86 0.05 -13.27 -25.89
N GLN A 87 1.00 -12.61 -26.54
CA GLN A 87 2.32 -13.22 -26.81
C GLN A 87 3.43 -12.66 -25.90
N CYS A 88 4.23 -13.58 -25.35
CA CYS A 88 5.44 -13.25 -24.61
C CYS A 88 6.39 -12.47 -25.54
N PRO A 89 6.91 -11.30 -25.11
CA PRO A 89 7.81 -10.51 -25.94
C PRO A 89 9.10 -11.27 -26.24
N VAL A 90 9.70 -10.96 -27.39
CA VAL A 90 11.06 -11.41 -27.71
C VAL A 90 12.02 -10.32 -27.23
N LEU A 91 12.97 -10.67 -26.37
CA LEU A 91 14.00 -9.73 -25.91
C LEU A 91 15.24 -9.85 -26.79
N GLN A 92 15.60 -8.75 -27.46
CA GLN A 92 16.88 -8.60 -28.13
C GLN A 92 17.82 -7.79 -27.22
N PRO A 93 19.04 -8.28 -26.92
CA PRO A 93 19.99 -7.59 -26.04
C PRO A 93 20.23 -6.10 -26.39
N GLU A 94 20.13 -5.76 -27.68
CA GLU A 94 20.39 -4.43 -28.23
C GLU A 94 19.22 -3.45 -27.99
N GLU A 95 17.99 -3.93 -27.87
CA GLU A 95 16.77 -3.12 -27.73
C GLU A 95 16.48 -2.71 -26.27
N VAL A 96 17.30 -3.19 -25.33
CA VAL A 96 16.93 -3.29 -23.91
C VAL A 96 17.82 -2.42 -23.00
N LEU A 97 18.80 -1.72 -23.57
CA LEU A 97 19.77 -0.92 -22.80
C LEU A 97 19.12 0.24 -22.01
N ASP A 98 18.13 0.90 -22.60
CA ASP A 98 17.40 2.02 -21.97
C ASP A 98 16.04 1.62 -21.37
N ALA A 99 15.73 0.32 -21.38
CA ALA A 99 14.44 -0.19 -20.95
C ALA A 99 14.37 -0.34 -19.41
N ASP A 100 13.18 -0.14 -18.84
CA ASP A 100 12.96 -0.34 -17.42
C ASP A 100 13.13 -1.81 -17.01
N ILE A 101 13.38 -2.04 -15.71
CA ILE A 101 13.58 -3.39 -15.13
C ILE A 101 12.48 -4.38 -15.56
N HIS A 102 11.21 -3.93 -15.60
CA HIS A 102 10.06 -4.78 -15.92
C HIS A 102 10.04 -5.24 -17.39
N GLN A 103 10.65 -4.46 -18.29
CA GLN A 103 10.75 -4.74 -19.72
C GLN A 103 11.96 -5.63 -20.02
N ARG A 104 13.07 -5.43 -19.31
CA ARG A 104 14.33 -6.18 -19.51
C ARG A 104 14.47 -7.46 -18.69
N SER A 105 13.49 -7.76 -17.86
CA SER A 105 13.45 -8.99 -17.06
C SER A 105 13.24 -10.20 -17.96
N ILE A 106 13.89 -11.33 -17.65
CA ILE A 106 13.61 -12.63 -18.29
C ILE A 106 12.24 -13.19 -17.92
N SER A 107 11.58 -12.63 -16.91
CA SER A 107 10.18 -12.86 -16.59
C SER A 107 9.49 -11.51 -16.62
N PRO A 108 9.23 -10.94 -17.81
CA PRO A 108 8.80 -9.55 -17.95
C PRO A 108 7.37 -9.36 -17.45
N TRP A 109 7.06 -8.15 -17.00
CA TRP A 109 5.74 -7.77 -16.54
C TRP A 109 5.33 -6.39 -17.02
N ARG A 110 4.04 -6.12 -17.02
CA ARG A 110 3.49 -4.77 -17.13
C ARG A 110 2.81 -4.39 -15.83
N TYR A 111 2.64 -3.09 -15.58
CA TYR A 111 1.78 -2.64 -14.50
C TYR A 111 0.40 -2.28 -15.01
N ARG A 112 -0.63 -2.68 -14.27
CA ARG A 112 -2.00 -2.17 -14.38
C ARG A 112 -2.37 -1.44 -13.09
N VAL A 113 -3.10 -0.34 -13.20
CA VAL A 113 -3.71 0.31 -12.03
C VAL A 113 -4.96 -0.48 -11.62
N ASP A 114 -4.90 -1.14 -10.46
CA ASP A 114 -6.03 -1.74 -9.77
C ASP A 114 -6.76 -0.66 -8.97
N THR A 115 -8.06 -0.48 -9.21
CA THR A 115 -8.89 0.51 -8.51
C THR A 115 -9.95 -0.19 -7.68
N ASP A 116 -9.97 0.11 -6.38
CA ASP A 116 -10.95 -0.41 -5.44
C ASP A 116 -11.57 0.73 -4.63
N GLU A 117 -12.83 1.03 -4.92
CA GLU A 117 -13.60 2.14 -4.33
C GLU A 117 -13.80 2.01 -2.80
N ASN A 118 -13.62 0.81 -2.26
CA ASN A 118 -13.80 0.51 -0.84
C ASN A 118 -12.45 0.39 -0.10
N ARG A 119 -11.34 0.72 -0.76
CA ARG A 119 -9.99 0.62 -0.22
C ARG A 119 -9.31 1.99 -0.19
N TYR A 120 -8.47 2.22 0.81
CA TYR A 120 -7.54 3.33 0.84
C TYR A 120 -6.10 2.82 1.00
N PRO A 121 -5.16 3.21 0.11
CA PRO A 121 -5.41 3.98 -1.12
C PRO A 121 -6.24 3.18 -2.13
N GLN A 122 -7.08 3.87 -2.90
CA GLN A 122 -8.00 3.23 -3.86
C GLN A 122 -7.26 2.56 -4.99
N LYS A 123 -6.25 3.27 -5.52
CA LYS A 123 -5.47 2.86 -6.67
C LYS A 123 -4.15 2.26 -6.24
N LEU A 124 -3.80 1.13 -6.82
CA LEU A 124 -2.54 0.44 -6.62
C LEU A 124 -1.99 -0.06 -7.96
N ALA A 125 -0.68 0.02 -8.17
CA ALA A 125 -0.02 -0.59 -9.32
C ALA A 125 0.19 -2.09 -9.09
N PHE A 126 -0.45 -2.91 -9.92
CA PHE A 126 -0.36 -4.37 -9.91
C PHE A 126 0.48 -4.85 -11.07
N ALA A 127 1.51 -5.64 -10.79
CA ALA A 127 2.32 -6.29 -11.81
C ALA A 127 1.60 -7.51 -12.42
N GLU A 128 1.68 -7.63 -13.74
CA GLU A 128 1.16 -8.76 -14.51
C GLU A 128 2.25 -9.38 -15.37
N CYS A 129 2.54 -10.66 -15.16
CA CYS A 129 3.53 -11.36 -15.95
C CYS A 129 3.06 -11.47 -17.41
N LEU A 130 3.94 -11.14 -18.35
CA LEU A 130 3.64 -11.19 -19.79
C LEU A 130 3.84 -12.59 -20.38
N CYS A 131 4.63 -13.43 -19.71
CA CYS A 131 4.98 -14.78 -20.16
C CYS A 131 4.48 -15.81 -19.15
N ARG A 132 4.22 -17.05 -19.60
CA ARG A 132 3.97 -18.21 -18.73
C ARG A 132 5.28 -18.86 -18.32
N GLY A 133 6.17 -19.04 -19.29
CA GLY A 133 7.56 -19.44 -19.11
C GLY A 133 8.46 -18.26 -18.79
N CYS A 134 9.77 -18.42 -18.98
CA CYS A 134 10.72 -17.30 -18.93
C CYS A 134 11.43 -17.16 -20.28
N ILE A 135 12.01 -16.00 -20.52
CA ILE A 135 12.77 -15.69 -21.72
C ILE A 135 14.17 -16.28 -21.59
N ASN A 136 14.52 -17.11 -22.57
CA ASN A 136 15.84 -17.71 -22.67
C ASN A 136 16.83 -16.64 -23.15
N THR A 137 17.89 -16.42 -22.36
CA THR A 137 18.89 -15.36 -22.61
C THR A 137 19.70 -15.53 -23.90
N ARG A 138 19.74 -16.72 -24.50
CA ARG A 138 20.44 -16.98 -25.76
C ARG A 138 19.56 -16.72 -26.98
N THR A 139 18.28 -17.09 -26.90
CA THR A 139 17.35 -17.01 -28.04
C THR A 139 16.45 -15.79 -28.01
N GLY A 140 16.36 -15.10 -26.86
CA GLY A 140 15.41 -14.01 -26.63
C GLY A 140 13.96 -14.45 -26.57
N ARG A 141 13.67 -15.76 -26.66
CA ARG A 141 12.31 -16.32 -26.75
C ARG A 141 11.89 -17.02 -25.47
N GLU A 142 10.58 -17.12 -25.27
CA GLU A 142 9.99 -17.87 -24.17
C GLU A 142 10.38 -19.35 -24.21
N THR A 143 10.71 -19.91 -23.04
CA THR A 143 10.90 -21.34 -22.83
C THR A 143 10.00 -21.84 -21.71
N ALA A 144 9.42 -23.02 -21.92
CA ALA A 144 8.59 -23.73 -20.94
C ALA A 144 9.42 -24.48 -19.87
N ALA A 145 10.75 -24.46 -19.96
CA ALA A 145 11.64 -25.08 -18.98
C ALA A 145 11.65 -24.36 -17.62
N LEU A 146 11.12 -23.13 -17.58
CA LEU A 146 11.01 -22.27 -16.41
C LEU A 146 9.59 -21.71 -16.34
N SER A 147 9.22 -21.06 -15.23
CA SER A 147 7.91 -20.42 -15.08
C SER A 147 8.06 -19.01 -14.55
N SER A 148 7.37 -18.06 -15.20
CA SER A 148 7.19 -16.71 -14.66
C SER A 148 6.10 -16.74 -13.60
N VAL A 149 6.41 -16.25 -12.41
CA VAL A 149 5.46 -16.18 -11.29
C VAL A 149 5.44 -14.79 -10.68
N PRO A 150 4.27 -14.28 -10.27
CA PRO A 150 4.16 -12.98 -9.62
C PRO A 150 4.81 -12.99 -8.23
N LEU A 151 5.67 -12.00 -7.97
CA LEU A 151 6.24 -11.71 -6.66
C LEU A 151 5.29 -10.78 -5.90
N HIS A 152 4.90 -11.17 -4.69
CA HIS A 152 3.93 -10.43 -3.89
C HIS A 152 4.58 -9.70 -2.71
N GLN A 153 4.08 -8.50 -2.42
CA GLN A 153 4.37 -7.76 -1.19
C GLN A 153 3.10 -7.68 -0.33
N SER A 154 3.25 -7.81 0.99
CA SER A 154 2.14 -7.53 1.92
C SER A 154 2.03 -6.03 2.15
N LEU A 155 0.84 -5.48 1.91
CA LEU A 155 0.53 -4.07 2.08
C LEU A 155 -0.67 -3.93 3.01
N LEU A 156 -0.56 -3.08 4.03
CA LEU A 156 -1.74 -2.72 4.83
C LEU A 156 -2.56 -1.68 4.07
N VAL A 157 -3.87 -1.76 4.16
CA VAL A 157 -4.81 -0.83 3.53
C VAL A 157 -5.97 -0.56 4.50
N LEU A 158 -6.68 0.55 4.32
CA LEU A 158 -7.96 0.75 5.01
C LEU A 158 -9.09 0.26 4.13
N ARG A 159 -9.99 -0.54 4.71
CA ARG A 159 -11.21 -1.03 4.06
C ARG A 159 -12.43 -0.36 4.65
N ARG A 160 -13.31 0.12 3.76
CA ARG A 160 -14.62 0.65 4.13
C ARG A 160 -15.59 -0.50 4.34
N GLN A 161 -16.28 -0.48 5.47
CA GLN A 161 -17.35 -1.42 5.78
C GLN A 161 -18.59 -0.64 6.22
N PRO A 162 -19.81 -1.03 5.79
CA PRO A 162 -21.04 -0.45 6.31
C PRO A 162 -21.08 -0.55 7.83
N CYS A 163 -21.51 0.53 8.50
CA CYS A 163 -21.79 0.46 9.92
C CYS A 163 -23.05 -0.36 10.19
N SER A 164 -23.01 -1.23 11.20
CA SER A 164 -24.22 -1.87 11.70
C SER A 164 -25.05 -0.88 12.51
N SER A 165 -26.37 -1.11 12.54
CA SER A 165 -27.34 -0.33 13.32
C SER A 165 -27.08 -0.33 14.83
N ASP A 166 -26.24 -1.25 15.31
CA ASP A 166 -26.14 -1.58 16.74
C ASP A 166 -25.09 -0.74 17.49
N THR A 167 -24.30 0.07 16.77
CA THR A 167 -23.28 0.94 17.36
C THR A 167 -23.68 2.40 17.23
N SER A 168 -24.17 2.95 18.34
CA SER A 168 -24.39 4.38 18.63
C SER A 168 -25.44 5.12 17.78
N GLY A 169 -26.63 5.32 18.36
CA GLY A 169 -27.56 6.38 17.96
C GLY A 169 -28.33 6.12 16.66
N VAL A 170 -29.03 7.17 16.20
CA VAL A 170 -29.89 7.13 15.01
C VAL A 170 -29.08 6.62 13.81
N PRO A 171 -29.51 5.53 13.13
CA PRO A 171 -28.78 5.00 11.99
C PRO A 171 -28.78 6.01 10.85
N THR A 172 -27.61 6.56 10.54
CA THR A 172 -27.41 7.40 9.35
C THR A 172 -27.30 6.50 8.12
N PRO A 173 -28.24 6.55 7.17
CA PRO A 173 -28.17 5.74 5.96
C PRO A 173 -26.86 6.01 5.21
N GLY A 174 -26.15 4.94 4.83
CA GLY A 174 -24.88 5.05 4.11
C GLY A 174 -23.65 5.36 4.97
N ALA A 175 -23.76 5.31 6.30
CA ALA A 175 -22.59 5.42 7.18
C ALA A 175 -21.65 4.21 7.06
N PHE A 176 -20.35 4.48 7.14
CA PHE A 176 -19.29 3.48 7.01
C PHE A 176 -18.19 3.67 8.05
N ALA A 177 -17.52 2.58 8.41
CA ALA A 177 -16.33 2.56 9.23
C ALA A 177 -15.13 2.05 8.43
N PHE A 178 -13.93 2.35 8.91
CA PHE A 178 -12.70 1.81 8.36
C PHE A 178 -12.10 0.74 9.27
N HIS A 179 -11.55 -0.30 8.68
CA HIS A 179 -10.68 -1.25 9.35
C HIS A 179 -9.38 -1.44 8.57
N ILE A 180 -8.32 -1.86 9.26
CA ILE A 180 -7.03 -2.16 8.63
C ILE A 180 -7.06 -3.60 8.13
N GLU A 181 -6.72 -3.80 6.86
CA GLU A 181 -6.56 -5.12 6.24
C GLU A 181 -5.14 -5.27 5.69
N SER A 182 -4.57 -6.48 5.71
CA SER A 182 -3.32 -6.81 5.00
C SER A 182 -3.64 -7.53 3.70
N ILE A 183 -3.27 -6.94 2.56
CA ILE A 183 -3.47 -7.51 1.23
C ILE A 183 -2.14 -7.93 0.59
N ARG A 184 -2.20 -8.87 -0.35
CA ARG A 184 -1.02 -9.28 -1.17
C ARG A 184 -1.09 -8.61 -2.53
N VAL A 185 -0.12 -7.74 -2.81
CA VAL A 185 -0.04 -6.99 -4.07
C VAL A 185 1.11 -7.53 -4.92
N PRO A 186 0.89 -7.90 -6.19
CA PRO A 186 1.97 -8.30 -7.08
C PRO A 186 2.80 -7.08 -7.47
N ILE A 187 4.09 -7.09 -7.11
CA ILE A 187 5.04 -5.97 -7.34
C ILE A 187 5.97 -6.21 -8.54
N GLY A 188 6.01 -7.42 -9.06
CA GLY A 188 6.80 -7.80 -10.21
C GLY A 188 6.64 -9.28 -10.52
N CYS A 189 7.45 -9.79 -11.44
CA CYS A 189 7.51 -11.21 -11.74
C CYS A 189 8.94 -11.73 -11.59
N THR A 190 9.05 -12.98 -11.19
CA THR A 190 10.33 -13.68 -11.09
C THR A 190 10.27 -15.00 -11.85
N CYS A 191 11.44 -15.53 -12.19
CA CYS A 191 11.59 -16.77 -12.93
C CYS A 191 11.97 -17.92 -11.99
N VAL A 192 11.21 -19.00 -12.00
CA VAL A 192 11.41 -20.15 -11.11
C VAL A 192 11.44 -21.46 -11.88
N LEU A 193 11.97 -22.52 -11.23
CA LEU A 193 11.82 -23.88 -11.74
C LEU A 193 10.34 -24.29 -11.72
N PRO A 194 9.81 -24.92 -12.78
CA PRO A 194 8.43 -25.38 -12.81
C PRO A 194 8.18 -26.46 -11.77
N ARG A 195 6.96 -26.51 -11.24
CA ARG A 195 6.54 -27.63 -10.39
C ARG A 195 6.40 -28.87 -11.28
N VAL A 196 7.24 -29.87 -11.08
CA VAL A 196 7.05 -31.18 -11.70
C VAL A 196 5.84 -31.82 -11.04
N VAL A 197 4.73 -31.94 -11.76
CA VAL A 197 3.64 -32.83 -11.35
C VAL A 197 4.16 -34.24 -11.60
N ARG A 198 4.47 -34.97 -10.53
CA ARG A 198 4.72 -36.41 -10.59
C ARG A 198 3.40 -37.17 -10.58
#